data_AF-A0A657PPX5-F1
#
_entry.id   AF-A0A657PPX5-F1
#
_cell.length_a   1.000
_cell.length_b   1.000
_cell.length_c   1.000
_cell.angle_alpha   90.00
_cell.angle_beta   90.00
_cell.angle_gamma   90.00
#
_symmetry.space_group_name_H-M   'P 1'
#
loop_
_entity.id
_entity.type
_entity.pdbx_description
1 polymer ?
#
loop_
_entity_poly.entity_id
_entity_poly.type
_entity_poly.pdbx_seq_one_letter_code
_entity_poly.pdbx_strand_id
1 'polypeptide(L)' 'MGGGVMVMAGGTGGHVFPALAVARALRERGREVLWLGTPGSFESRVVPGH' A
#
# COMPACT_ATOMS: atom_id res chain seq x y z
N MET A 1 13.04 -0.98 -18.23
CA MET A 1 11.80 -0.90 -17.46
C MET A 1 12.07 -1.48 -16.08
N GLY A 2 12.23 -0.66 -15.05
CA GLY A 2 12.34 -1.17 -13.68
C GLY A 2 10.95 -1.63 -13.21
N GLY A 3 10.81 -2.87 -12.75
CA GLY A 3 9.52 -3.39 -12.32
C GLY A 3 8.98 -2.68 -11.08
N GLY A 4 7.70 -2.29 -11.12
CA GLY A 4 6.96 -1.78 -9.96
C GLY A 4 6.62 -2.88 -8.95
N VAL A 5 6.28 -2.48 -7.73
CA VAL A 5 5.85 -3.38 -6.64
C VAL A 5 4.35 -3.24 -6.44
N MET A 6 3.62 -4.35 -6.54
CA MET A 6 2.22 -4.43 -6.14
C MET A 6 2.13 -4.85 -4.67
N VAL A 7 1.37 -4.10 -3.87
CA VAL A 7 1.10 -4.40 -2.46
C VAL A 7 -0.37 -4.75 -2.29
N MET A 8 -0.63 -5.78 -1.49
CA MET A 8 -1.97 -6.18 -1.06
C MET A 8 -1.97 -6.33 0.45
N ALA A 9 -2.77 -5.51 1.12
CA ALA A 9 -3.12 -5.68 2.52
C ALA A 9 -4.53 -5.13 2.75
N GLY A 10 -5.27 -5.74 3.67
CA GLY A 10 -6.64 -5.35 3.96
C GLY A 10 -7.11 -5.85 5.32
N GLY A 11 -8.36 -5.56 5.65
CA GLY A 11 -8.94 -5.87 6.96
C GLY A 11 -8.89 -4.68 7.90
N THR A 12 -8.24 -4.80 9.06
CA THR A 12 -8.10 -3.68 10.02
C THR A 12 -6.72 -3.02 9.88
N GLY A 13 -6.47 -1.97 10.68
CA GLY A 13 -5.19 -1.28 10.72
C GLY A 13 -3.96 -2.17 10.99
N GLY A 14 -4.15 -3.32 11.67
CA GLY A 14 -3.05 -4.21 12.04
C GLY A 14 -2.26 -4.78 10.86
N HIS A 15 -2.88 -4.96 9.70
CA HIS A 15 -2.19 -5.37 8.47
C HIS A 15 -1.89 -4.19 7.54
N VAL A 16 -2.79 -3.21 7.50
CA VAL A 16 -2.72 -2.09 6.55
C VAL A 16 -1.58 -1.13 6.90
N PHE A 17 -1.40 -0.76 8.17
CA PHE A 17 -0.35 0.20 8.53
C PHE A 17 1.08 -0.35 8.35
N PRO A 18 1.40 -1.61 8.72
CA PRO A 18 2.71 -2.18 8.41
C PRO A 18 2.97 -2.26 6.90
N ALA A 19 1.97 -2.63 6.10
CA ALA A 19 2.09 -2.66 4.65
C ALA A 19 2.32 -1.26 4.05
N LEU A 20 1.65 -0.23 4.56
CA LEU A 20 1.89 1.16 4.19
C LEU A 20 3.31 1.63 4.56
N ALA A 21 3.83 1.21 5.71
CA ALA A 21 5.21 1.52 6.10
C ALA A 21 6.23 0.92 5.13
N VAL A 22 6.02 -0.34 4.71
CA VAL A 22 6.85 -1.00 3.69
C VAL A 22 6.70 -0.30 2.33
N ALA A 23 5.48 -0.01 1.90
CA ALA A 23 5.19 0.70 0.65
C ALA A 23 5.90 2.06 0.58
N ARG A 24 5.85 2.83 1.68
CA ARG A 24 6.57 4.10 1.81
C ARG A 24 8.08 3.90 1.69
N ALA A 25 8.64 2.93 2.40
CA ALA A 25 10.07 2.64 2.34
C ALA A 25 10.53 2.20 0.94
N LEU A 26 9.66 1.58 0.14
CA LEU A 26 9.93 1.25 -1.26
C LEU A 26 9.87 2.49 -2.17
N ARG A 27 8.87 3.35 -1.98
CA ARG A 27 8.77 4.65 -2.68
C ARG A 27 10.01 5.52 -2.42
N GLU A 28 10.48 5.59 -1.17
CA GLU A 28 11.70 6.31 -0.78
C GLU A 28 12.98 5.76 -1.46
N ARG A 29 12.96 4.50 -1.91
CA ARG A 29 14.03 3.88 -2.71
C ARG A 29 13.82 4.03 -4.23
N GLY A 30 12.90 4.89 -4.65
CA GLY A 30 12.60 5.15 -6.06
C GLY A 30 11.83 4.02 -6.74
N ARG A 31 11.13 3.15 -5.98
CA ARG A 31 10.29 2.10 -6.55
C ARG A 31 8.88 2.62 -6.80
N GLU A 32 8.32 2.30 -7.96
CA GLU A 32 6.89 2.45 -8.19
C GLU A 32 6.12 1.47 -7.30
N VAL A 33 5.08 1.94 -6.62
CA VAL A 33 4.25 1.12 -5.74
C VAL A 33 2.78 1.28 -6.09
N LEU A 34 2.14 0.17 -6.43
CA LEU A 34 0.71 0.05 -6.68
C LEU A 34 0.05 -0.68 -5.52
N TRP A 35 -1.15 -0.26 -5.15
CA TRP A 35 -1.95 -0.92 -4.13
C TRP A 35 -3.17 -1.56 -4.77
N LEU A 36 -3.34 -2.87 -4.59
CA LEU A 36 -4.56 -3.57 -4.96
C LEU A 36 -5.42 -3.77 -3.71
N GLY A 37 -6.63 -3.22 -3.74
CA GLY A 37 -7.59 -3.28 -2.64
C GLY A 37 -9.02 -3.39 -3.14
N THR A 38 -9.96 -3.50 -2.21
CA THR A 38 -11.38 -3.65 -2.52
C THR A 38 -12.13 -2.32 -2.28
N PRO A 39 -13.03 -1.88 -3.17
CA PRO A 39 -13.85 -0.68 -2.91
C PRO A 39 -14.66 -0.79 -1.61
N GLY A 40 -14.73 0.31 -0.85
CA GLY A 40 -15.53 0.40 0.39
C GLY A 40 -14.89 -0.23 1.64
N SER A 41 -13.73 -0.86 1.48
CA SER A 41 -12.99 -1.46 2.59
C SER A 41 -12.32 -0.42 3.49
N PHE A 42 -11.72 -0.89 4.58
CA PHE A 42 -10.95 -0.02 5.47
C PHE A 42 -9.75 0.60 4.74
N GLU A 43 -8.96 -0.22 4.04
CA GLU A 43 -7.78 0.26 3.31
C GLU A 43 -8.16 1.23 2.17
N SER A 44 -9.34 1.07 1.54
CA SER A 44 -9.77 2.00 0.48
C SER A 44 -9.97 3.43 0.99
N ARG A 45 -10.14 3.63 2.30
CA ARG A 45 -10.23 4.95 2.94
C ARG A 45 -8.89 5.46 3.45
N VAL A 46 -8.02 4.57 3.91
CA VAL A 46 -6.76 4.94 4.58
C VAL A 46 -5.61 5.12 3.58
N VAL A 47 -5.50 4.23 2.58
CA VAL A 47 -4.39 4.19 1.62
C VAL A 47 -4.26 5.49 0.80
N PRO A 48 -5.33 6.13 0.29
CA PRO A 48 -5.18 7.36 -0.49
C PRO A 48 -4.55 8.54 0.26
N GLY A 49 -4.53 8.49 1.61
CA GLY A 49 -3.89 9.50 2.45
C GLY A 49 -2.41 9.23 2.78
N HIS A 50 -1.81 8.17 2.23
CA HIS A 50 -0.46 7.69 2.58
C HIS A 50 0.44 7.44 1.35
#